data_AF-A0A9N9THB5-F1
#
_entry.id   AF-A0A9N9THB5-F1
#
_cell.length_a   1.000
_cell.length_b   1.000
_cell.length_c   1.000
_cell.angle_alpha   90.00
_cell.angle_beta   90.00
_cell.angle_gamma   90.00
#
_symmetry.space_group_name_H-M   'P 1'
#
loop_
_entity.id
_entity.type
_entity.pdbx_description
1 polymer ?
#
loop_
_entity_poly.entity_id
_entity_poly.type
_entity_poly.pdbx_seq_one_letter_code
_entity_poly.pdbx_strand_id
1 'polypeptide(L)'
;MSLIKYSCNYSLFKHVLQNNTIQKNSTRFLQTSSVCLKNQAGRYRITPKGDFPLTYEMANPPHRIAHRKAWNSWNTSNLDGGVRSAETAVEDMFIRKFVTGTWHNLFASEVIIKRQHNIIRIAGIITRGLSPRKMYFLIGYTEELLGFWLQCPVKMELQTIADRKDIVFKYI
;
A
#
# COMPACT_ATOMS: atom_id res chain seq x y z
N MET A 1 -6.13 -7.23 -73.38
CA MET A 1 -6.44 -5.79 -73.39
C MET A 1 -5.19 -5.05 -72.93
N SER A 2 -4.48 -4.41 -73.88
CA SER A 2 -3.35 -3.42 -73.79
C SER A 2 -2.19 -3.69 -72.81
N LEU A 3 -0.96 -4.08 -73.23
CA LEU A 3 0.09 -3.38 -74.03
C LEU A 3 0.61 -2.09 -73.35
N ILE A 4 1.81 -2.07 -72.76
CA ILE A 4 3.17 -1.76 -73.32
C ILE A 4 3.60 -0.28 -73.19
N LYS A 5 4.71 -0.09 -72.45
CA LYS A 5 5.88 0.84 -72.56
C LYS A 5 5.71 2.34 -72.91
N TYR A 6 6.36 3.18 -72.09
CA TYR A 6 7.30 4.26 -72.48
C TYR A 6 8.33 4.42 -71.34
N SER A 7 9.56 3.90 -71.47
CA SER A 7 10.80 4.55 -71.99
C SER A 7 11.21 5.87 -71.32
N CYS A 8 12.30 5.76 -70.55
CA CYS A 8 13.49 6.64 -70.49
C CYS A 8 13.31 8.16 -70.50
N ASN A 9 13.83 8.82 -69.46
CA ASN A 9 14.73 9.96 -69.66
C ASN A 9 15.87 9.89 -68.64
N TYR A 10 17.03 9.49 -69.17
CA TYR A 10 18.33 9.73 -68.57
C TYR A 10 18.64 11.23 -68.62
N SER A 11 19.52 11.66 -67.71
CA SER A 11 20.23 12.95 -67.69
C SER A 11 19.49 14.15 -67.10
N LEU A 12 19.72 14.38 -65.81
CA LEU A 12 20.16 15.71 -65.39
C LEU A 12 21.14 15.58 -64.23
N PHE A 13 22.39 15.90 -64.57
CA PHE A 13 23.41 16.46 -63.69
C PHE A 13 23.90 15.63 -62.49
N LYS A 14 25.00 14.92 -62.76
CA LYS A 14 26.20 14.92 -61.91
C LYS A 14 26.28 16.23 -61.10
N HIS A 15 26.34 16.14 -59.78
CA HIS A 15 27.38 16.85 -59.02
C HIS A 15 27.43 16.31 -57.58
N VAL A 16 28.66 15.95 -57.18
CA VAL A 16 29.14 15.85 -55.80
C VAL A 16 28.70 14.61 -55.01
N LEU A 17 29.45 13.53 -55.25
CA LEU A 17 29.93 12.68 -54.17
C LEU A 17 30.56 13.57 -53.10
N GLN A 18 30.01 13.58 -51.89
CA GLN A 18 30.77 13.32 -50.65
C GLN A 18 29.88 13.48 -49.41
N ASN A 19 30.05 12.48 -48.54
CA ASN A 19 29.88 12.52 -47.09
C ASN A 19 28.64 11.87 -46.50
N ASN A 20 28.96 10.94 -45.59
CA ASN A 20 28.15 10.37 -44.53
C ASN A 20 27.41 9.08 -44.90
N THR A 21 28.19 8.00 -44.96
CA THR A 21 27.77 6.66 -44.56
C THR A 21 27.24 6.70 -43.11
N ILE A 22 26.00 7.14 -42.93
CA ILE A 22 25.26 6.87 -41.70
C ILE A 22 24.94 5.38 -41.73
N GLN A 23 25.84 4.58 -41.14
CA GLN A 23 25.52 3.21 -40.75
C GLN A 23 24.33 3.29 -39.78
N LYS A 24 23.12 3.05 -40.30
CA LYS A 24 21.94 2.76 -39.49
C LYS A 24 22.13 1.40 -38.82
N ASN A 25 23.01 1.32 -37.83
CA ASN A 25 23.01 0.24 -36.87
C ASN A 25 21.82 0.46 -35.93
N SER A 26 20.62 0.21 -36.45
CA SER A 26 19.45 -0.06 -35.62
C SER A 26 19.66 -1.46 -35.04
N THR A 27 20.55 -1.58 -34.06
CA THR A 27 20.52 -2.72 -33.15
C THR A 27 19.25 -2.55 -32.34
N ARG A 28 18.15 -3.05 -32.89
CA ARG A 28 16.88 -3.22 -32.20
C ARG A 28 17.17 -4.19 -31.07
N PHE A 29 17.37 -3.70 -29.86
CA PHE A 29 17.52 -4.51 -28.66
C PHE A 29 16.19 -5.22 -28.41
N LEU A 30 15.95 -6.33 -29.12
CA LEU A 30 14.86 -7.25 -28.83
C LEU A 30 15.24 -7.97 -27.54
N GLN A 31 14.70 -7.48 -26.43
CA GLN A 31 14.77 -8.19 -25.16
C GLN A 31 13.83 -9.41 -25.26
N THR A 32 14.41 -10.58 -25.51
CA THR A 32 13.69 -11.87 -25.65
C THR A 32 13.45 -12.58 -24.32
N SER A 33 13.89 -12.00 -23.20
CA SER A 33 13.63 -12.55 -21.87
C SER A 33 12.19 -12.27 -21.44
N SER A 34 11.53 -13.29 -20.88
CA SER A 34 10.21 -13.13 -20.27
C SER A 34 10.27 -12.08 -19.16
N VAL A 35 9.28 -11.19 -19.11
CA VAL A 35 9.17 -10.23 -18.00
C VAL A 35 8.89 -11.02 -16.72
N CYS A 36 9.88 -11.14 -15.84
CA CYS A 36 9.71 -11.71 -14.51
C CYS A 36 8.83 -10.77 -13.66
N LEU A 37 7.51 -10.84 -13.81
CA LEU A 37 6.53 -10.12 -12.99
C LEU A 37 6.52 -10.68 -11.57
N LYS A 38 7.45 -10.21 -10.74
CA LYS A 38 7.50 -10.55 -9.32
C LYS A 38 6.37 -9.82 -8.59
N ASN A 39 5.42 -10.56 -8.01
CA ASN A 39 4.35 -9.98 -7.19
C ASN A 39 4.94 -9.19 -5.99
N GLN A 40 4.69 -7.87 -5.95
CA GLN A 40 5.18 -6.95 -4.91
C GLN A 40 4.12 -6.61 -3.84
N ALA A 41 2.84 -6.91 -4.08
CA ALA A 41 1.76 -6.45 -3.21
C ALA A 41 1.88 -7.06 -1.80
N GLY A 42 1.95 -6.20 -0.78
CA GLY A 42 2.01 -6.59 0.63
C GLY A 42 3.23 -7.45 1.00
N ARG A 43 4.35 -7.29 0.29
CA ARG A 43 5.60 -8.03 0.55
C ARG A 43 6.74 -7.05 0.80
N TYR A 44 7.44 -7.25 1.90
CA TYR A 44 8.70 -6.56 2.16
C TYR A 44 9.86 -7.27 1.46
N ARG A 45 10.77 -6.51 0.85
CA ARG A 45 11.96 -7.05 0.19
C ARG A 45 13.04 -7.31 1.23
N ILE A 46 13.70 -8.46 1.10
CA ILE A 46 14.84 -8.87 1.93
C ILE A 46 15.94 -7.82 1.82
N THR A 47 16.46 -7.40 2.98
CA THR A 47 17.53 -6.41 3.08
C THR A 47 18.87 -7.14 2.91
N PRO A 48 19.85 -6.59 2.19
CA PRO A 48 21.16 -7.24 2.04
C PRO A 48 21.86 -7.56 3.37
N LYS A 49 21.59 -6.78 4.42
CA LYS A 49 22.18 -6.95 5.75
C LYS A 49 21.32 -7.79 6.71
N GLY A 50 20.05 -8.03 6.40
CA GLY A 50 19.14 -8.75 7.30
C GLY A 50 18.73 -7.96 8.55
N ASP A 51 18.93 -6.64 8.60
CA ASP A 51 18.74 -5.83 9.82
C ASP A 51 17.30 -5.30 9.99
N PHE A 52 16.41 -5.50 9.02
CA PHE A 52 15.09 -4.84 9.02
C PHE A 52 14.07 -5.63 9.87
N PRO A 53 13.58 -5.07 11.00
CA PRO A 53 12.62 -5.76 11.86
C PRO A 53 11.22 -5.73 11.25
N LEU A 54 10.54 -6.87 11.23
CA LEU A 54 9.15 -7.01 10.82
C LEU A 54 8.27 -7.42 11.99
N THR A 55 7.09 -6.81 12.07
CA THR A 55 6.00 -7.27 12.93
C THR A 55 5.31 -8.50 12.31
N TYR A 56 4.51 -9.21 13.11
CA TYR A 56 3.79 -10.39 12.64
C TYR A 56 2.89 -10.10 11.42
N GLU A 57 2.17 -8.97 11.42
CA GLU A 57 1.29 -8.56 10.31
C GLU A 57 2.07 -8.27 9.03
N MET A 58 3.21 -7.59 9.15
CA MET A 58 4.10 -7.25 8.03
C MET A 58 4.83 -8.49 7.46
N ALA A 59 5.15 -9.47 8.31
CA ALA A 59 5.87 -10.68 7.94
C ALA A 59 5.06 -11.64 7.06
N ASN A 60 3.73 -11.54 7.09
CA ASN A 60 2.81 -12.44 6.41
C ASN A 60 2.26 -11.83 5.11
N PRO A 61 2.50 -12.46 3.94
CA PRO A 61 2.04 -11.94 2.66
C PRO A 61 0.50 -12.05 2.50
N PRO A 62 -0.11 -11.33 1.53
CA PRO A 62 -1.57 -11.23 1.43
C PRO A 62 -2.32 -12.55 1.22
N HIS A 63 -1.74 -13.50 0.50
CA HIS A 63 -2.35 -14.82 0.28
C HIS A 63 -2.42 -15.70 1.55
N ARG A 64 -1.85 -15.26 2.67
CA ARG A 64 -1.95 -15.94 3.98
C ARG A 64 -2.95 -15.27 4.93
N ILE A 65 -3.74 -14.30 4.43
CA ILE A 65 -4.92 -13.81 5.13
C ILE A 65 -5.89 -14.98 5.32
N ALA A 66 -6.55 -15.06 6.48
CA ALA A 66 -7.37 -16.17 6.96
C ALA A 66 -6.63 -17.47 7.36
N HIS A 67 -5.36 -17.64 6.98
CA HIS A 67 -4.56 -18.82 7.38
C HIS A 67 -3.60 -18.55 8.54
N ARG A 68 -2.81 -17.47 8.43
CA ARG A 68 -1.84 -17.06 9.46
C ARG A 68 -2.24 -15.73 10.07
N LYS A 69 -2.68 -14.79 9.23
CA LYS A 69 -3.12 -13.47 9.67
C LYS A 69 -4.60 -13.27 9.47
N ALA A 70 -5.21 -12.48 10.34
CA ALA A 70 -6.63 -12.14 10.29
C ALA A 70 -6.85 -10.81 9.56
N TRP A 71 -8.07 -10.28 9.66
CA TRP A 71 -8.42 -8.96 9.14
C TRP A 71 -8.21 -7.87 10.20
N ASN A 72 -7.76 -6.70 9.75
CA ASN A 72 -7.57 -5.51 10.59
C ASN A 72 -8.86 -4.72 10.83
N SER A 73 -9.92 -5.00 10.06
CA SER A 73 -11.25 -4.42 10.26
C SER A 73 -12.26 -5.56 10.32
N TRP A 74 -13.07 -5.57 11.38
CA TRP A 74 -14.15 -6.52 11.58
C TRP A 74 -15.48 -5.77 11.52
N ASN A 75 -16.32 -6.13 10.56
CA ASN A 75 -17.66 -5.57 10.36
C ASN A 75 -18.56 -6.61 9.66
N THR A 76 -19.85 -6.31 9.55
CA THR A 76 -20.84 -7.16 8.86
C THR A 76 -21.14 -6.68 7.43
N SER A 77 -20.60 -5.53 7.01
CA SER A 77 -20.94 -4.86 5.75
C SER A 77 -20.49 -5.64 4.50
N ASN A 78 -19.47 -6.49 4.63
CA ASN A 78 -18.94 -7.30 3.52
C ASN A 78 -19.50 -8.73 3.48
N LEU A 79 -20.46 -9.06 4.35
CA LEU A 79 -21.19 -10.32 4.26
C LEU A 79 -22.14 -10.29 3.05
N ASP A 80 -22.58 -11.46 2.61
CA ASP A 80 -23.61 -11.55 1.57
C ASP A 80 -24.90 -10.86 2.06
N GLY A 81 -25.45 -9.95 1.24
CA GLY A 81 -26.55 -9.06 1.64
C GLY A 81 -26.17 -7.95 2.62
N GLY A 82 -24.88 -7.75 2.91
CA GLY A 82 -24.37 -6.67 3.74
C GLY A 82 -24.66 -5.28 3.15
N VAL A 83 -25.07 -4.35 4.00
CA VAL A 83 -25.37 -2.98 3.60
C VAL A 83 -24.13 -2.11 3.81
N ARG A 84 -23.98 -1.03 3.02
CA ARG A 84 -23.04 0.07 3.29
C ARG A 84 -21.55 -0.31 3.26
N SER A 85 -21.14 -1.29 2.45
CA SER A 85 -19.72 -1.70 2.34
C SER A 85 -18.79 -0.53 1.96
N ALA A 86 -19.21 0.33 1.01
CA ALA A 86 -18.43 1.47 0.56
C ALA A 86 -18.21 2.53 1.66
N GLU A 87 -19.27 2.96 2.35
CA GLU A 87 -19.16 4.01 3.38
C GLU A 87 -18.35 3.50 4.58
N THR A 88 -18.57 2.23 4.97
CA THR A 88 -17.80 1.54 6.02
C THR A 88 -16.30 1.55 5.72
N ALA A 89 -15.91 1.32 4.46
CA ALA A 89 -14.51 1.34 4.03
C ALA A 89 -13.90 2.75 4.04
N VAL A 90 -14.67 3.77 3.65
CA VAL A 90 -14.23 5.18 3.69
C VAL A 90 -14.00 5.63 5.13
N GLU A 91 -14.92 5.30 6.04
CA GLU A 91 -14.77 5.56 7.47
C GLU A 91 -13.55 4.87 8.07
N ASP A 92 -13.32 3.60 7.73
CA ASP A 92 -12.14 2.86 8.23
C ASP A 92 -10.84 3.49 7.78
N MET A 93 -10.78 3.93 6.53
CA MET A 93 -9.61 4.62 6.00
C MET A 93 -9.41 5.98 6.67
N PHE A 94 -10.50 6.71 6.94
CA PHE A 94 -10.45 7.96 7.68
C PHE A 94 -9.95 7.75 9.11
N ILE A 95 -10.52 6.81 9.86
CA ILE A 95 -10.12 6.49 11.24
C ILE A 95 -8.62 6.14 11.27
N ARG A 96 -8.14 5.29 10.34
CA ARG A 96 -6.72 4.93 10.28
C ARG A 96 -5.81 6.14 10.08
N LYS A 97 -6.15 7.04 9.14
CA LYS A 97 -5.37 8.24 8.88
C LYS A 97 -5.42 9.21 10.06
N PHE A 98 -6.60 9.41 10.64
CA PHE A 98 -6.82 10.29 11.79
C PHE A 98 -6.02 9.80 13.00
N VAL A 99 -6.12 8.51 13.34
CA VAL A 99 -5.38 7.91 14.47
C VAL A 99 -3.87 7.98 14.22
N THR A 100 -3.39 7.66 13.01
CA THR A 100 -1.96 7.74 12.69
C THR A 100 -1.43 9.18 12.77
N GLY A 101 -2.24 10.17 12.39
CA GLY A 101 -1.87 11.59 12.47
C GLY A 101 -1.89 12.15 13.89
N THR A 102 -2.90 11.82 14.68
CA THR A 102 -3.05 12.29 16.06
C THR A 102 -2.06 11.60 17.00
N TRP A 103 -1.91 10.28 16.87
CA TRP A 103 -0.98 9.46 17.64
C TRP A 103 0.35 9.29 16.90
N HIS A 104 1.01 10.42 16.63
CA HIS A 104 2.25 10.50 15.86
C HIS A 104 3.34 9.57 16.42
N ASN A 105 3.74 8.56 15.65
CA ASN A 105 4.83 7.66 16.00
C ASN A 105 4.65 6.98 17.39
N LEU A 106 3.43 6.75 17.86
CA LEU A 106 3.16 6.03 19.12
C LEU A 106 2.68 4.61 18.88
N PHE A 107 1.91 4.39 17.81
CA PHE A 107 1.49 3.06 17.42
C PHE A 107 2.69 2.24 16.94
N ALA A 108 2.84 1.06 17.52
CA ALA A 108 3.86 0.10 17.13
C ALA A 108 3.30 -1.04 16.26
N SER A 109 1.98 -1.26 16.30
CA SER A 109 1.26 -2.15 15.40
C SER A 109 0.31 -1.38 14.49
N GLU A 110 -0.21 -2.06 13.47
CA GLU A 110 -1.35 -1.55 12.70
C GLU A 110 -2.59 -1.39 13.59
N VAL A 111 -3.44 -0.42 13.27
CA VAL A 111 -4.69 -0.16 14.01
C VAL A 111 -5.74 -1.22 13.67
N ILE A 112 -6.37 -1.80 14.68
CA ILE A 112 -7.44 -2.79 14.53
C ILE A 112 -8.77 -2.10 14.80
N ILE A 113 -9.73 -2.23 13.87
CA ILE A 113 -11.06 -1.64 14.02
C ILE A 113 -12.06 -2.78 14.17
N LYS A 114 -12.90 -2.71 15.19
CA LYS A 114 -13.98 -3.68 15.43
C LYS A 114 -15.29 -2.92 15.51
N ARG A 115 -16.22 -3.20 14.61
CA ARG A 115 -17.59 -2.69 14.70
C ARG A 115 -18.47 -3.75 15.35
N GLN A 116 -19.07 -3.40 16.47
CA GLN A 116 -20.03 -4.22 17.18
C GLN A 116 -21.32 -3.43 17.29
N HIS A 117 -22.30 -3.75 16.45
CA HIS A 117 -23.52 -2.97 16.34
C HIS A 117 -23.18 -1.49 16.04
N ASN A 118 -23.76 -0.54 16.78
CA ASN A 118 -23.45 0.89 16.63
C ASN A 118 -22.12 1.33 17.31
N ILE A 119 -21.41 0.44 18.01
CA ILE A 119 -20.18 0.80 18.71
C ILE A 119 -18.97 0.49 17.83
N ILE A 120 -18.08 1.48 17.69
CA ILE A 120 -16.79 1.30 17.03
C ILE A 120 -15.70 1.20 18.10
N ARG A 121 -15.01 0.07 18.14
CA ARG A 121 -13.89 -0.17 19.05
C ARG A 121 -12.59 -0.11 18.24
N ILE A 122 -11.77 0.88 18.54
CA ILE A 122 -10.46 1.08 17.91
C ILE A 122 -9.42 0.50 18.87
N ALA A 123 -8.78 -0.58 18.46
CA ALA A 123 -7.77 -1.26 19.23
C ALA A 123 -6.38 -1.09 18.62
N GLY A 124 -5.35 -1.06 19.47
CA GLY A 124 -3.99 -1.21 18.99
C GLY A 124 -2.93 -1.12 20.08
N ILE A 125 -1.70 -1.35 19.65
CA ILE A 125 -0.55 -1.47 20.53
C ILE A 125 0.29 -0.20 20.41
N ILE A 126 0.58 0.43 21.56
CA ILE A 126 1.27 1.70 21.67
C ILE A 126 2.55 1.59 22.48
N THR A 127 3.54 2.41 22.16
CA THR A 127 4.76 2.56 22.96
C THR A 127 4.57 3.55 24.10
N ARG A 128 5.28 3.36 25.21
CA ARG A 128 5.28 4.26 26.37
C ARG A 128 6.12 5.54 26.16
N GLY A 129 5.93 6.23 25.03
CA GLY A 129 6.67 7.45 24.67
C GLY A 129 6.14 8.74 25.30
N LEU A 130 4.91 8.74 25.83
CA LEU A 130 4.27 9.91 26.44
C LEU A 130 3.92 9.67 27.90
N SER A 131 3.74 10.76 28.65
CA SER A 131 3.23 10.68 30.01
C SER A 131 1.78 10.17 30.02
N PRO A 132 1.38 9.37 31.02
CA PRO A 132 0.03 8.81 31.10
C PRO A 132 -1.08 9.86 31.01
N ARG A 133 -0.87 11.05 31.60
CA ARG A 133 -1.84 12.17 31.55
C ARG A 133 -2.15 12.62 30.13
N LYS A 134 -1.11 12.79 29.29
CA LYS A 134 -1.29 13.16 27.87
C LYS A 134 -1.97 12.03 27.10
N MET A 135 -1.69 10.78 27.46
CA MET A 135 -2.29 9.61 26.83
C MET A 135 -3.79 9.52 27.11
N TYR A 136 -4.22 9.70 28.35
CA TYR A 136 -5.64 9.77 28.71
C TYR A 136 -6.35 10.97 28.07
N PHE A 137 -5.67 12.11 27.95
CA PHE A 137 -6.20 13.26 27.20
C PHE A 137 -6.43 12.91 25.72
N LEU A 138 -5.46 12.29 25.06
CA LEU A 138 -5.59 11.89 23.66
C LEU A 138 -6.68 10.84 23.46
N ILE A 139 -6.83 9.88 24.38
CA ILE A 139 -7.93 8.91 24.36
C ILE A 139 -9.27 9.65 24.32
N GLY A 140 -9.55 10.51 25.31
CA GLY A 140 -10.80 11.26 25.37
C GLY A 140 -11.00 12.17 24.16
N TYR A 141 -9.95 12.86 23.70
CA TYR A 141 -9.99 13.66 22.48
C TYR A 141 -10.41 12.83 21.26
N THR A 142 -9.83 11.64 21.07
CA THR A 142 -10.19 10.79 19.93
C THR A 142 -11.58 10.18 20.03
N GLU A 143 -12.01 9.79 21.23
CA GLU A 143 -13.35 9.21 21.45
C GLU A 143 -14.45 10.24 21.19
N GLU A 144 -14.32 11.45 21.75
CA GLU A 144 -15.30 12.51 21.59
C GLU A 144 -15.35 13.02 20.15
N LEU A 145 -14.19 13.35 19.54
CA LEU A 145 -14.17 13.90 18.18
C LEU A 145 -14.72 12.91 17.15
N LEU A 146 -14.30 11.64 17.20
CA LEU A 146 -14.83 10.63 16.30
C LEU A 146 -16.29 10.31 16.61
N GLY A 147 -16.69 10.37 17.88
CA GLY A 147 -18.08 10.21 18.30
C GLY A 147 -19.00 11.25 17.67
N PHE A 148 -18.62 12.52 17.72
CA PHE A 148 -19.36 13.61 17.07
C PHE A 148 -19.33 13.52 15.54
N TRP A 149 -18.22 13.10 14.93
CA TRP A 149 -18.13 13.05 13.48
C TRP A 149 -18.94 11.87 12.88
N LEU A 150 -18.80 10.68 13.46
CA LEU A 150 -19.47 9.46 12.99
C LEU A 150 -20.90 9.29 13.52
N GLN A 151 -21.32 10.12 14.48
CA GLN A 151 -22.63 10.02 15.16
C GLN A 151 -22.83 8.66 15.85
N CYS A 152 -21.74 8.05 16.31
CA CYS A 152 -21.76 6.75 16.95
C CYS A 152 -20.78 6.71 18.13
N PRO A 153 -21.04 5.93 19.18
CA PRO A 153 -20.10 5.79 20.29
C PRO A 153 -18.81 5.09 19.86
N VAL A 154 -17.68 5.76 20.04
CA VAL A 154 -16.34 5.25 19.75
C VAL A 154 -15.62 4.95 21.07
N LYS A 155 -14.95 3.79 21.15
CA LYS A 155 -14.14 3.39 22.29
C LYS A 155 -12.72 3.02 21.86
N MET A 156 -11.72 3.56 22.55
CA MET A 156 -10.31 3.28 22.31
C MET A 156 -9.81 2.21 23.28
N GLU A 157 -9.24 1.12 22.73
CA GLU A 157 -8.64 0.02 23.48
C GLU A 157 -7.14 -0.06 23.22
N LEU A 158 -6.36 0.55 24.10
CA LEU A 158 -4.91 0.65 23.93
C LEU A 158 -4.17 -0.29 24.85
N GLN A 159 -3.21 -1.03 24.29
CA GLN A 159 -2.26 -1.84 25.05
C GLN A 159 -0.87 -1.20 24.98
N THR A 160 -0.26 -0.93 26.13
CA THR A 160 1.08 -0.32 26.19
C THR A 160 2.19 -1.37 26.19
N ILE A 161 3.26 -1.08 25.48
CA ILE A 161 4.51 -1.85 25.47
C ILE A 161 5.67 -0.93 25.84
N ALA A 162 6.70 -1.49 26.49
CA ALA A 162 7.91 -0.74 26.86
C ALA A 162 8.71 -0.35 25.61
N ASP A 163 9.12 -1.33 24.80
CA ASP A 163 9.95 -1.12 23.62
C ASP A 163 9.32 -1.67 22.34
N ARG A 164 9.65 -1.06 21.19
CA ARG A 164 9.20 -1.57 19.87
C ARG A 164 9.77 -2.94 19.52
N LYS A 165 10.89 -3.32 20.16
CA LYS A 165 11.56 -4.60 19.97
C LYS A 165 10.66 -5.77 20.37
N ASP A 166 9.76 -5.57 21.32
CA ASP A 166 8.88 -6.62 21.84
C ASP A 166 7.82 -7.10 20.82
N ILE A 167 7.57 -6.33 19.76
CA ILE A 167 6.61 -6.68 18.69
C ILE A 167 7.32 -7.32 17.48
N VAL A 168 8.65 -7.30 17.46
CA VAL A 168 9.42 -7.82 16.33
C VAL A 168 9.26 -9.33 16.27
N PHE A 169 8.77 -9.81 15.14
CA PHE A 169 8.55 -11.24 14.89
C PHE A 169 9.75 -11.88 14.18
N LYS A 170 10.28 -11.20 13.16
CA LYS A 170 11.43 -11.68 12.39
C LYS A 170 12.24 -10.52 11.80
N TYR A 171 13.49 -10.79 11.48
CA TYR A 171 14.36 -9.88 10.72
C TYR A 171 14.48 -10.36 9.27
N ILE A 172 14.58 -9.43 8.31
CA ILE A 172 14.73 -9.70 6.87
C ILE A 172 15.78 -8.83 6.19
#